data_AF-A0A4S4LVS7-F1
#
_entry.id   AF-A0A4S4LVS7-F1
#
_cell.length_a   1.000
_cell.length_b   1.000
_cell.length_c   1.000
_cell.angle_alpha   90.00
_cell.angle_beta   90.00
_cell.angle_gamma   90.00
#
_symmetry.space_group_name_H-M   'P 1'
#
loop_
_entity.id
_entity.type
_entity.pdbx_description
1 polymer ?
#
loop_
_entity_poly.entity_id
_entity_poly.type
_entity_poly.pdbx_seq_one_letter_code
_entity_poly.pdbx_strand_id
1 'polypeptide(L)'
;MPWSRWTLYYGGKLAKGFILKSGQVNLLWKRVENQDESMTVEPTWRLVARVHESSLQLAVQAPIVKKAENNMREVISIHVGQAGVQIGNACWELYTIEHGLTPDGRFADKTRHLAHAGDGLSTFFSETGSGKYVPRSLYVDLEPGAIDEVKTGPYRSLFHPETMLTGKEDAANNYARGHYTVGKELIDPAMDKLRRLTDNCNGLQGFFIFHSFGGGTGSGFGALLLERLATEYGRKSKLEFCVYPAPQLSSSVVEPYNSVLTTHTTLEHSDCSFMVDNEAIYDICKTKLSVSQPSFTNLNRLIAQVVSSVTASLRFDGSLNVDLNEFQTNLVPFPRIHFPLATYAPLLSADKAHHEQNSVAEMTFSCFELGNQMVKCDPRDGKYSAHLLFCRFDSVSWIDHNQPYAVACCLLYRGDVVPKDANAAIASIKTKKTIQFVDWIQTGFKLGVCNEPASIVPGGDLAKTTRSLAMLSNTTAIASAWKRLDYKFDLMYSKRAFVHWYVGEGMEEGEFSEAREDLAALEKDYEEVGLDTPEGEEEGEY
;
A
#
# COMPACT_ATOMS: atom_id res chain seq x y z
N MET A 1 41.04 40.22 -26.69
CA MET A 1 41.97 39.57 -25.74
C MET A 1 41.98 38.08 -26.02
N PRO A 2 43.15 37.46 -26.20
CA PRO A 2 43.27 36.06 -26.61
C PRO A 2 42.95 35.14 -25.43
N TRP A 3 42.51 33.92 -25.75
CA TRP A 3 42.24 32.85 -24.79
C TRP A 3 43.53 32.51 -24.04
N SER A 4 43.69 33.00 -22.81
CA SER A 4 44.84 32.64 -21.98
C SER A 4 44.57 31.28 -21.36
N ARG A 5 45.43 30.31 -21.69
CA ARG A 5 45.51 28.99 -21.05
C ARG A 5 46.37 29.13 -19.81
N TRP A 6 45.91 28.67 -18.66
CA TRP A 6 46.69 28.68 -17.42
C TRP A 6 46.69 27.30 -16.78
N THR A 7 47.78 26.99 -16.07
CA THR A 7 48.03 25.69 -15.44
C THR A 7 48.37 25.94 -13.99
N LEU A 8 47.64 25.32 -13.06
CA LEU A 8 47.88 25.45 -11.63
C LEU A 8 48.42 24.12 -11.08
N TYR A 9 49.46 24.21 -10.25
CA TYR A 9 50.05 23.07 -9.56
C TYR A 9 49.80 23.22 -8.05
N TYR A 10 49.16 22.21 -7.45
CA TYR A 10 49.01 22.12 -5.99
C TYR A 10 49.03 20.65 -5.56
N GLY A 11 49.86 20.31 -4.57
CA GLY A 11 49.91 18.97 -3.96
C GLY A 11 50.13 17.81 -4.94
N GLY A 12 50.97 17.98 -5.97
CA GLY A 12 51.27 16.92 -6.95
C GLY A 12 50.19 16.66 -8.01
N LYS A 13 49.13 17.49 -8.10
CA LYS A 13 48.07 17.39 -9.12
C LYS A 13 48.09 18.59 -10.07
N LEU A 14 47.79 18.36 -11.36
CA LEU A 14 47.76 19.35 -12.42
C LEU A 14 46.30 19.72 -12.79
N ALA A 15 45.96 21.01 -12.76
CA ALA A 15 44.67 21.49 -13.27
C ALA A 15 44.85 22.39 -14.52
N LYS A 16 44.03 22.18 -15.56
CA LYS A 16 43.95 23.03 -16.76
C LYS A 16 42.50 23.52 -16.92
N GLY A 17 42.31 24.82 -17.13
CA GLY A 17 40.98 25.43 -17.31
C GLY A 17 40.95 26.49 -18.41
N PHE A 18 39.73 26.86 -18.83
CA PHE A 18 39.44 27.92 -19.80
C PHE A 18 38.43 28.91 -19.20
N ILE A 19 38.55 30.20 -19.56
CA ILE A 19 37.58 31.24 -19.15
C ILE A 19 36.47 31.33 -20.19
N LEU A 20 35.21 31.24 -19.78
CA LEU A 20 34.06 31.58 -20.63
C LEU A 20 33.63 33.03 -20.38
N LYS A 21 33.13 33.67 -21.45
CA LYS A 21 32.87 35.11 -21.59
C LYS A 21 31.85 35.73 -20.60
N SER A 22 31.30 34.95 -19.67
CA SER A 22 30.29 35.39 -18.69
C SER A 22 30.79 35.46 -17.24
N GLY A 23 32.11 35.42 -16.99
CA GLY A 23 32.67 35.56 -15.64
C GLY A 23 32.54 34.32 -14.75
N GLN A 24 32.07 33.19 -15.30
CA GLN A 24 32.13 31.88 -14.65
C GLN A 24 33.31 31.07 -15.19
N VAL A 25 34.13 30.54 -14.28
CA VAL A 25 35.26 29.64 -14.60
C VAL A 25 34.89 28.23 -14.13
N ASN A 26 34.81 27.27 -15.07
CA ASN A 26 34.66 25.85 -14.75
C ASN A 26 36.04 25.18 -14.81
N LEU A 27 36.44 24.52 -13.72
CA LEU A 27 37.70 23.77 -13.64
C LEU A 27 37.44 22.27 -13.77
N LEU A 28 38.20 21.59 -14.64
CA LEU A 28 38.22 20.13 -14.77
C LEU A 28 39.56 19.61 -14.25
N TRP A 29 39.52 18.78 -13.21
CA TRP A 29 40.71 18.09 -12.69
C TRP A 29 40.90 16.77 -13.44
N LYS A 30 42.12 16.48 -13.91
CA LYS A 30 42.49 15.16 -14.43
C LYS A 30 43.72 14.68 -13.66
N ARG A 31 43.61 13.53 -12.99
CA ARG A 31 44.73 12.87 -12.29
C ARG A 31 45.71 12.38 -13.36
N VAL A 32 47.01 12.71 -13.22
CA VAL A 32 48.07 12.04 -13.99
C VAL A 32 48.37 10.75 -13.25
N GLU A 33 48.19 9.62 -13.94
CA GLU A 33 48.31 8.27 -13.39
C GLU A 33 49.73 7.98 -12.91
N ASN A 34 49.81 7.37 -11.73
CA ASN A 34 50.81 6.36 -11.42
C ASN A 34 50.03 5.16 -10.85
N GLN A 35 50.44 3.98 -11.27
CA GLN A 35 49.81 2.67 -11.05
C GLN A 35 49.55 2.38 -9.56
N ASP A 36 48.35 1.85 -9.28
CA ASP A 36 47.97 0.91 -8.20
C ASP A 36 46.62 1.24 -7.52
N GLU A 37 45.73 0.24 -7.63
CA GLU A 37 44.60 -0.21 -6.79
C GLU A 37 43.54 0.75 -6.19
N SER A 38 42.28 0.26 -6.27
CA SER A 38 41.03 0.69 -5.63
C SER A 38 40.33 1.93 -6.21
N MET A 39 39.21 1.68 -6.91
CA MET A 39 38.30 2.70 -7.41
C MET A 39 37.33 3.12 -6.29
N THR A 40 37.71 4.09 -5.48
CA THR A 40 36.79 4.90 -4.67
C THR A 40 36.49 6.19 -5.43
N VAL A 41 35.23 6.42 -5.80
CA VAL A 41 34.80 7.67 -6.43
C VAL A 41 34.69 8.73 -5.35
N GLU A 42 35.74 9.54 -5.18
CA GLU A 42 35.72 10.72 -4.29
C GLU A 42 34.88 11.87 -4.88
N PRO A 43 34.26 12.71 -4.03
CA PRO A 43 33.36 13.77 -4.45
C PRO A 43 34.10 14.86 -5.24
N THR A 44 33.48 15.32 -6.33
CA THR A 44 33.98 16.43 -7.15
C THR A 44 33.78 17.75 -6.42
N TRP A 45 34.88 18.37 -5.97
CA TRP A 45 34.86 19.70 -5.34
C TRP A 45 34.54 20.79 -6.37
N ARG A 46 33.53 21.63 -6.09
CA ARG A 46 33.23 22.83 -6.88
C ARG A 46 33.94 24.02 -6.25
N LEU A 47 34.81 24.69 -7.01
CA LEU A 47 35.50 25.90 -6.57
C LEU A 47 34.88 27.11 -7.27
N VAL A 48 34.26 28.01 -6.50
CA VAL A 48 33.59 29.20 -7.03
C VAL A 48 34.50 30.40 -6.73
N ALA A 49 35.04 31.04 -7.77
CA ALA A 49 35.76 32.29 -7.65
C ALA A 49 34.82 33.45 -7.98
N ARG A 50 34.79 34.48 -7.12
CA ARG A 50 34.05 35.73 -7.37
C ARG A 50 35.09 36.86 -7.47
N VAL A 51 35.11 37.57 -8.59
CA VAL A 51 36.06 38.67 -8.83
C VAL A 51 35.41 39.97 -8.37
N HIS A 52 36.04 40.69 -7.45
CA HIS A 52 35.67 42.06 -7.11
C HIS A 52 36.90 42.97 -7.23
N GLU A 53 36.85 43.86 -8.21
CA GLU A 53 37.68 45.04 -8.60
C GLU A 53 39.20 45.11 -8.36
N SER A 54 39.87 44.19 -7.67
CA SER A 54 41.35 44.05 -7.67
C SER A 54 41.90 42.89 -6.81
N SER A 55 41.05 42.03 -6.23
CA SER A 55 41.51 40.86 -5.47
C SER A 55 40.65 39.61 -5.74
N LEU A 56 41.30 38.44 -5.73
CA LEU A 56 40.71 37.15 -6.07
C LEU A 56 40.56 36.33 -4.78
N GLN A 57 39.34 36.24 -4.25
CA GLN A 57 39.04 35.40 -3.08
C GLN A 57 38.58 34.01 -3.55
N LEU A 58 39.31 32.98 -3.09
CA LEU A 58 38.99 31.57 -3.34
C LEU A 58 38.32 31.00 -2.08
N ALA A 59 37.05 30.62 -2.17
CA ALA A 59 36.35 29.92 -1.10
C ALA A 59 36.16 28.45 -1.49
N VAL A 60 36.62 27.53 -0.66
CA VAL A 60 36.32 26.11 -0.77
C VAL A 60 34.97 25.89 -0.10
N GLN A 61 33.93 25.70 -0.91
CA GLN A 61 32.63 25.31 -0.38
C GLN A 61 32.71 23.80 -0.11
N ALA A 62 32.74 23.42 1.16
CA ALA A 62 32.60 22.02 1.54
C ALA A 62 31.30 21.48 0.92
N PRO A 63 31.28 20.24 0.42
CA PRO A 63 30.03 19.65 -0.02
C PRO A 63 29.07 19.72 1.15
N ILE A 64 27.91 20.36 0.94
CA ILE A 64 26.74 20.06 1.75
C ILE A 64 26.41 18.62 1.37
N VAL A 65 27.09 17.68 2.02
CA VAL A 65 26.51 16.38 2.27
C VAL A 65 25.30 16.75 3.12
N LYS A 66 24.15 16.93 2.47
CA LYS A 66 22.92 16.55 3.14
C LYS A 66 23.22 15.10 3.52
N LYS A 67 23.62 14.89 4.77
CA LYS A 67 23.33 13.63 5.42
C LYS A 67 21.88 13.42 5.02
N ALA A 68 21.57 12.36 4.28
CA ALA A 68 20.22 11.86 4.37
C ALA A 68 20.06 11.65 5.87
N GLU A 69 19.43 12.61 6.55
CA GLU A 69 18.71 12.27 7.76
C GLU A 69 17.88 11.10 7.28
N ASN A 70 18.25 9.91 7.74
CA ASN A 70 17.48 8.72 7.52
C ASN A 70 16.18 9.06 8.24
N ASN A 71 15.26 9.72 7.54
CA ASN A 71 13.95 10.04 8.02
C ASN A 71 13.35 8.66 8.17
N MET A 72 13.47 8.09 9.37
CA MET A 72 12.87 6.81 9.68
C MET A 72 11.37 7.00 9.45
N ARG A 73 10.84 6.13 8.60
CA ARG A 73 9.49 6.21 8.05
C ARG A 73 8.67 5.09 8.67
N GLU A 74 8.50 5.10 9.98
CA GLU A 74 7.89 3.95 10.64
C GLU A 74 6.40 3.83 10.33
N VAL A 75 5.94 2.58 10.26
CA VAL A 75 4.53 2.24 10.03
C VAL A 75 4.11 1.21 11.06
N ILE A 76 2.90 1.37 11.60
CA ILE A 76 2.34 0.43 12.57
C ILE A 76 1.24 -0.39 11.88
N SER A 77 1.30 -1.70 12.03
CA SER A 77 0.27 -2.62 11.51
C SER A 77 -0.68 -3.07 12.60
N ILE A 78 -1.96 -2.76 12.48
CA ILE A 78 -3.01 -3.14 13.42
C ILE A 78 -3.85 -4.25 12.78
N HIS A 79 -4.00 -5.37 13.50
CA HIS A 79 -4.69 -6.56 13.04
C HIS A 79 -5.90 -6.80 13.94
N VAL A 80 -7.10 -6.70 13.38
CA VAL A 80 -8.36 -6.73 14.13
C VAL A 80 -9.20 -7.96 13.78
N GLY A 81 -9.58 -8.70 14.82
CA GLY A 81 -10.40 -9.90 14.74
C GLY A 81 -9.70 -11.08 14.07
N GLN A 82 -10.35 -12.25 14.06
CA GLN A 82 -9.78 -13.49 13.54
C GLN A 82 -9.18 -13.36 12.13
N ALA A 83 -9.90 -12.75 11.17
CA ALA A 83 -9.41 -12.60 9.80
C ALA A 83 -8.16 -11.71 9.73
N GLY A 84 -8.17 -10.57 10.43
CA GLY A 84 -7.03 -9.67 10.49
C GLY A 84 -5.82 -10.33 11.14
N VAL A 85 -6.00 -11.02 12.27
CA VAL A 85 -4.94 -11.74 12.98
C VAL A 85 -4.31 -12.83 12.12
N GLN A 86 -5.12 -13.64 11.42
CA GLN A 86 -4.63 -14.73 10.58
C GLN A 86 -3.90 -14.22 9.33
N ILE A 87 -4.39 -13.17 8.67
CA ILE A 87 -3.69 -12.51 7.56
C ILE A 87 -2.39 -11.89 8.07
N GLY A 88 -2.43 -11.21 9.21
CA GLY A 88 -1.26 -10.63 9.87
C GLY A 88 -0.17 -11.66 10.12
N ASN A 89 -0.52 -12.83 10.66
CA ASN A 89 0.45 -13.90 10.92
C ASN A 89 1.16 -14.36 9.63
N ALA A 90 0.41 -14.54 8.52
CA ALA A 90 0.98 -14.87 7.22
C ALA A 90 1.86 -13.75 6.63
N CYS A 91 1.46 -12.48 6.79
CA CYS A 91 2.25 -11.32 6.37
C CYS A 91 3.58 -11.22 7.14
N TRP A 92 3.55 -11.37 8.46
CA TRP A 92 4.77 -11.30 9.28
C TRP A 92 5.69 -12.50 9.09
N GLU A 93 5.15 -13.70 8.88
CA GLU A 93 5.93 -14.86 8.43
C GLU A 93 6.73 -14.49 7.17
N LEU A 94 6.06 -13.95 6.15
CA LEU A 94 6.71 -13.55 4.90
C LEU A 94 7.73 -12.42 5.11
N TYR A 95 7.43 -11.41 5.92
CA TYR A 95 8.38 -10.33 6.22
C TYR A 95 9.64 -10.83 6.91
N THR A 96 9.52 -11.77 7.86
CA THR A 96 10.71 -12.35 8.49
C THR A 96 11.58 -13.10 7.48
N ILE A 97 10.96 -13.83 6.55
CA ILE A 97 11.69 -14.56 5.51
C ILE A 97 12.38 -13.58 4.54
N GLU A 98 11.67 -12.54 4.09
CA GLU A 98 12.22 -11.54 3.16
C GLU A 98 13.42 -10.80 3.75
N HIS A 99 13.39 -10.48 5.03
CA HIS A 99 14.50 -9.81 5.72
C HIS A 99 15.54 -10.79 6.32
N GLY A 100 15.37 -12.10 6.15
CA GLY A 100 16.30 -13.11 6.65
C GLY A 100 16.36 -13.22 8.19
N LEU A 101 15.26 -12.89 8.87
CA LEU A 101 15.09 -13.03 10.30
C LEU A 101 14.63 -14.45 10.65
N THR A 102 15.14 -14.96 11.78
CA THR A 102 14.62 -16.19 12.39
C THR A 102 13.27 -15.93 13.05
N PRO A 103 12.50 -16.99 13.37
CA PRO A 103 11.24 -16.85 14.13
C PRO A 103 11.39 -16.19 15.51
N ASP A 104 12.61 -16.14 16.05
CA ASP A 104 12.91 -15.43 17.31
C ASP A 104 13.21 -13.93 17.12
N GLY A 105 13.16 -13.43 15.88
CA GLY A 105 13.41 -12.02 15.55
C GLY A 105 14.90 -11.66 15.53
N ARG A 106 15.79 -12.62 15.26
CA ARG A 106 17.24 -12.39 15.15
C ARG A 106 17.74 -12.74 13.76
N PHE A 107 18.82 -12.13 13.30
CA PHE A 107 19.46 -12.57 12.07
C PHE A 107 20.10 -13.95 12.25
N ALA A 108 19.85 -14.85 11.30
CA ALA A 108 20.48 -16.17 11.28
C ALA A 108 22.00 -16.10 11.05
N ASP A 109 22.46 -15.07 10.31
CA ASP A 109 23.86 -14.83 9.99
C ASP A 109 24.26 -13.40 10.41
N LYS A 110 25.24 -13.29 11.33
CA LYS A 110 25.70 -12.01 11.89
C LYS A 110 26.30 -11.08 10.83
N THR A 111 26.73 -11.63 9.69
CA THR A 111 27.30 -10.87 8.57
C THR A 111 26.25 -10.01 7.85
N ARG A 112 24.97 -10.44 7.84
CA ARG A 112 23.85 -9.71 7.25
C ARG A 112 23.40 -8.51 8.08
N HIS A 113 23.62 -8.56 9.40
CA HIS A 113 23.30 -7.46 10.32
C HIS A 113 24.05 -6.16 9.98
N LEU A 114 25.28 -6.25 9.46
CA LEU A 114 26.09 -5.08 9.09
C LEU A 114 25.73 -4.55 7.69
N ALA A 115 25.22 -5.40 6.80
CA ALA A 115 24.79 -5.00 5.46
C ALA A 115 23.41 -4.31 5.47
N HIS A 116 22.53 -4.66 6.40
CA HIS A 116 21.16 -4.13 6.49
C HIS A 116 20.97 -3.04 7.57
N ALA A 117 22.04 -2.63 8.25
CA ALA A 117 21.99 -1.58 9.29
C ALA A 117 21.58 -0.19 8.76
N GLY A 118 21.48 -0.01 7.44
CA GLY A 118 20.94 1.19 6.79
C GLY A 118 19.64 0.97 6.01
N ASP A 119 19.10 -0.25 6.01
CA ASP A 119 18.02 -0.68 5.11
C ASP A 119 16.64 -0.51 5.76
N GLY A 120 15.57 -0.45 4.97
CA GLY A 120 14.18 -0.13 5.36
C GLY A 120 13.51 -1.08 6.38
N LEU A 121 14.29 -1.92 7.06
CA LEU A 121 13.86 -2.80 8.14
C LEU A 121 13.29 -2.03 9.34
N SER A 122 13.86 -0.87 9.67
CA SER A 122 13.43 -0.03 10.81
C SER A 122 12.00 0.52 10.66
N THR A 123 11.48 0.58 9.43
CA THR A 123 10.13 0.98 9.07
C THR A 123 9.08 0.10 9.76
N PHE A 124 9.26 -1.22 9.73
CA PHE A 124 8.30 -2.20 10.27
C PHE A 124 8.77 -2.91 11.54
N PHE A 125 10.07 -2.91 11.82
CA PHE A 125 10.64 -3.55 13.00
C PHE A 125 11.30 -2.52 13.93
N SER A 126 11.11 -2.70 15.23
CA SER A 126 11.88 -2.00 16.27
C SER A 126 13.04 -2.88 16.74
N GLU A 127 14.24 -2.33 16.80
CA GLU A 127 15.40 -3.03 17.36
C GLU A 127 15.43 -2.86 18.89
N THR A 128 15.56 -3.97 19.61
CA THR A 128 15.81 -3.97 21.05
C THR A 128 17.31 -3.98 21.32
N GLY A 129 17.74 -3.46 22.49
CA GLY A 129 19.17 -3.47 22.88
C GLY A 129 19.82 -4.87 22.98
N SER A 130 19.03 -5.94 22.88
CA SER A 130 19.51 -7.33 22.80
C SER A 130 19.80 -7.82 21.38
N GLY A 131 19.69 -6.95 20.37
CA GLY A 131 19.84 -7.29 18.94
C GLY A 131 18.66 -8.10 18.38
N LYS A 132 17.50 -8.04 19.04
CA LYS A 132 16.24 -8.65 18.59
C LYS A 132 15.37 -7.60 17.91
N TYR A 133 14.86 -7.92 16.74
CA TYR A 133 13.92 -7.13 15.96
C TYR A 133 12.50 -7.58 16.27
N VAL A 134 11.69 -6.65 16.77
CA VAL A 134 10.29 -6.88 17.15
C VAL A 134 9.39 -6.13 16.16
N PRO A 135 8.37 -6.79 15.58
CA PRO A 135 7.38 -6.14 14.73
C PRO A 135 6.67 -4.97 15.39
N ARG A 136 6.48 -3.88 14.65
CA ARG A 136 5.59 -2.76 15.03
C ARG A 136 4.14 -3.14 14.70
N SER A 137 3.62 -4.12 15.43
CA SER A 137 2.24 -4.58 15.25
C SER A 137 1.44 -4.62 16.53
N LEU A 138 0.14 -4.36 16.39
CA LEU A 138 -0.88 -4.52 17.42
C LEU A 138 -1.88 -5.57 16.93
N TYR A 139 -2.10 -6.63 17.71
CA TYR A 139 -3.16 -7.59 17.48
C TYR A 139 -4.27 -7.35 18.49
N VAL A 140 -5.50 -7.25 18.00
CA VAL A 140 -6.68 -7.06 18.83
C VAL A 140 -7.77 -8.01 18.40
N ASP A 141 -8.24 -8.83 19.33
CA ASP A 141 -9.43 -9.64 19.12
C ASP A 141 -10.27 -9.65 20.40
N LEU A 142 -11.59 -9.70 20.24
CA LEU A 142 -12.52 -9.79 21.36
C LEU A 142 -12.57 -11.21 21.94
N GLU A 143 -12.14 -12.20 21.15
CA GLU A 143 -11.96 -13.59 21.57
C GLU A 143 -10.47 -13.97 21.63
N PRO A 144 -10.03 -14.80 22.59
CA PRO A 144 -8.62 -15.21 22.69
C PRO A 144 -8.17 -16.20 21.61
N GLY A 145 -9.07 -16.93 20.96
CA GLY A 145 -8.75 -18.10 20.11
C GLY A 145 -7.68 -17.83 19.06
N ALA A 146 -7.92 -16.87 18.16
CA ALA A 146 -6.99 -16.56 17.07
C ALA A 146 -5.62 -16.04 17.56
N ILE A 147 -5.61 -15.27 18.64
CA ILE A 147 -4.37 -14.72 19.21
C ILE A 147 -3.59 -15.81 19.98
N ASP A 148 -4.26 -16.74 20.63
CA ASP A 148 -3.61 -17.84 21.34
C ASP A 148 -2.91 -18.82 20.37
N GLU A 149 -3.44 -18.98 19.15
CA GLU A 149 -2.72 -19.67 18.07
C GLU A 149 -1.40 -18.96 17.72
N VAL A 150 -1.38 -17.63 17.68
CA VAL A 150 -0.14 -16.86 17.44
C VAL A 150 0.84 -17.02 18.62
N LYS A 151 0.35 -17.00 19.86
CA LYS A 151 1.17 -17.19 21.08
C LYS A 151 1.75 -18.60 21.22
N THR A 152 1.09 -19.61 20.66
CA THR A 152 1.55 -21.00 20.69
C THR A 152 2.29 -21.42 19.42
N GLY A 153 2.16 -20.63 18.35
CA GLY A 153 2.75 -20.86 17.06
C GLY A 153 4.28 -20.70 16.98
N PRO A 154 4.85 -20.91 15.79
CA PRO A 154 6.30 -20.86 15.56
C PRO A 154 6.91 -19.48 15.83
N TYR A 155 6.13 -18.42 15.61
CA TYR A 155 6.54 -17.01 15.79
C TYR A 155 6.16 -16.43 17.16
N ARG A 156 5.86 -17.27 18.16
CA ARG A 156 5.50 -16.81 19.52
C ARG A 156 6.51 -15.86 20.16
N SER A 157 7.79 -16.07 19.86
CA SER A 157 8.89 -15.28 20.40
C SER A 157 9.05 -13.94 19.69
N LEU A 158 8.46 -13.75 18.51
CA LEU A 158 8.68 -12.59 17.67
C LEU A 158 7.97 -11.35 18.24
N PHE A 159 6.70 -11.51 18.61
CA PHE A 159 5.83 -10.42 19.06
C PHE A 159 6.03 -10.08 20.53
N HIS A 160 5.74 -8.84 20.91
CA HIS A 160 5.74 -8.42 22.31
C HIS A 160 4.41 -8.84 22.95
N PRO A 161 4.39 -9.51 24.11
CA PRO A 161 3.14 -9.96 24.74
C PRO A 161 2.12 -8.84 24.99
N GLU A 162 2.59 -7.63 25.28
CA GLU A 162 1.70 -6.47 25.51
C GLU A 162 1.02 -5.94 24.24
N THR A 163 1.49 -6.30 23.05
CA THR A 163 0.87 -5.87 21.79
C THR A 163 -0.16 -6.86 21.27
N MET A 164 -0.48 -7.90 22.06
CA MET A 164 -1.53 -8.87 21.79
C MET A 164 -2.64 -8.71 22.81
N LEU A 165 -3.72 -8.06 22.41
CA LEU A 165 -4.89 -7.78 23.25
C LEU A 165 -6.03 -8.73 22.92
N THR A 166 -6.52 -9.40 23.95
CA THR A 166 -7.63 -10.36 23.86
C THR A 166 -8.74 -9.93 24.81
N GLY A 167 -9.97 -9.86 24.31
CA GLY A 167 -11.17 -9.77 25.11
C GLY A 167 -11.53 -11.11 25.78
N LYS A 168 -12.66 -11.11 26.48
CA LYS A 168 -13.22 -12.32 27.11
C LYS A 168 -14.48 -12.82 26.42
N GLU A 169 -15.17 -11.93 25.72
CA GLU A 169 -16.45 -12.17 25.07
C GLU A 169 -16.34 -11.83 23.60
N ASP A 170 -16.92 -12.64 22.74
CA ASP A 170 -16.92 -12.42 21.32
C ASP A 170 -18.01 -11.42 20.89
N ALA A 171 -17.84 -10.86 19.68
CA ALA A 171 -18.87 -10.05 19.05
C ALA A 171 -19.97 -10.90 18.39
N ALA A 172 -19.86 -12.24 18.35
CA ALA A 172 -20.87 -13.16 17.79
C ALA A 172 -21.40 -12.75 16.40
N ASN A 173 -20.51 -12.28 15.51
CA ASN A 173 -20.85 -11.73 14.19
C ASN A 173 -21.85 -10.56 14.20
N ASN A 174 -21.89 -9.78 15.28
CA ASN A 174 -22.73 -8.60 15.42
C ASN A 174 -21.87 -7.33 15.49
N TYR A 175 -22.02 -6.43 14.51
CA TYR A 175 -21.37 -5.12 14.49
C TYR A 175 -21.62 -4.32 15.77
N ALA A 176 -22.86 -4.28 16.25
CA ALA A 176 -23.24 -3.47 17.41
C ALA A 176 -22.51 -3.93 18.69
N ARG A 177 -22.27 -5.24 18.85
CA ARG A 177 -21.44 -5.74 19.96
C ARG A 177 -20.00 -5.26 19.87
N GLY A 178 -19.43 -5.34 18.67
CA GLY A 178 -18.08 -4.91 18.38
C GLY A 178 -17.88 -3.39 18.50
N HIS A 179 -18.92 -2.60 18.27
CA HIS A 179 -18.83 -1.13 18.27
C HIS A 179 -19.33 -0.48 19.57
N TYR A 180 -20.49 -0.90 20.08
CA TYR A 180 -21.21 -0.20 21.16
C TYR A 180 -21.05 -0.81 22.54
N THR A 181 -20.93 -2.14 22.66
CA THR A 181 -20.89 -2.83 23.97
C THR A 181 -19.49 -3.35 24.28
N VAL A 182 -19.16 -4.57 23.83
CA VAL A 182 -17.91 -5.26 24.17
C VAL A 182 -16.69 -4.49 23.66
N GLY A 183 -16.78 -3.90 22.45
CA GLY A 183 -15.67 -3.15 21.87
C GLY A 183 -15.25 -1.91 22.67
N LYS A 184 -16.20 -1.25 23.35
CA LYS A 184 -15.90 -0.08 24.19
C LYS A 184 -15.05 -0.42 25.40
N GLU A 185 -15.09 -1.67 25.88
CA GLU A 185 -14.22 -2.10 26.98
C GLU A 185 -12.76 -2.28 26.53
N LEU A 186 -12.55 -2.66 25.27
CA LEU A 186 -11.21 -2.98 24.73
C LEU A 186 -10.54 -1.81 24.01
N ILE A 187 -11.30 -0.78 23.59
CA ILE A 187 -10.76 0.33 22.80
C ILE A 187 -9.74 1.17 23.59
N ASP A 188 -10.01 1.49 24.86
CA ASP A 188 -9.10 2.28 25.69
C ASP A 188 -7.75 1.56 25.93
N PRO A 189 -7.72 0.27 26.31
CA PRO A 189 -6.49 -0.51 26.32
C PRO A 189 -5.77 -0.56 24.97
N ALA A 190 -6.50 -0.73 23.86
CA ALA A 190 -5.92 -0.78 22.52
C ALA A 190 -5.23 0.53 22.14
N MET A 191 -5.87 1.66 22.42
CA MET A 191 -5.30 2.98 22.18
C MET A 191 -4.11 3.27 23.10
N ASP A 192 -4.11 2.86 24.37
CA ASP A 192 -2.92 3.00 25.24
C ASP A 192 -1.72 2.23 24.69
N LYS A 193 -1.92 1.00 24.22
CA LYS A 193 -0.85 0.20 23.61
C LYS A 193 -0.38 0.81 22.29
N LEU A 194 -1.29 1.32 21.48
CA LEU A 194 -0.94 1.99 20.24
C LEU A 194 -0.12 3.25 20.51
N ARG A 195 -0.50 4.08 21.49
CA ARG A 195 0.25 5.28 21.89
C ARG A 195 1.69 4.94 22.27
N ARG A 196 1.91 3.87 23.05
CA ARG A 196 3.27 3.40 23.37
C ARG A 196 4.07 3.00 22.13
N LEU A 197 3.42 2.38 21.13
CA LEU A 197 4.08 2.04 19.86
C LEU A 197 4.40 3.30 19.05
N THR A 198 3.50 4.30 19.02
CA THR A 198 3.73 5.57 18.32
C THR A 198 4.82 6.40 18.98
N ASP A 199 4.90 6.41 20.31
CA ASP A 199 5.93 7.13 21.08
C ASP A 199 7.33 6.53 20.85
N ASN A 200 7.40 5.24 20.54
CA ASN A 200 8.62 4.53 20.14
C ASN A 200 8.97 4.72 18.65
N CYS A 201 8.26 5.57 17.91
CA CYS A 201 8.56 5.91 16.52
C CYS A 201 9.13 7.33 16.43
N ASN A 202 10.18 7.52 15.64
CA ASN A 202 10.77 8.83 15.41
C ASN A 202 10.01 9.63 14.34
N GLY A 203 9.39 8.95 13.38
CA GLY A 203 8.74 9.55 12.22
C GLY A 203 7.59 8.69 11.68
N LEU A 204 6.57 8.44 12.51
CA LEU A 204 5.38 7.67 12.11
C LEU A 204 4.74 8.25 10.84
N GLN A 205 4.66 7.44 9.78
CA GLN A 205 3.97 7.82 8.55
C GLN A 205 2.45 7.58 8.66
N GLY A 206 2.05 6.42 9.18
CA GLY A 206 0.66 5.99 9.15
C GLY A 206 0.42 4.61 9.78
N PHE A 207 -0.80 4.13 9.58
CA PHE A 207 -1.28 2.85 10.09
C PHE A 207 -1.75 1.96 8.94
N PHE A 208 -1.39 0.68 8.97
CA PHE A 208 -2.03 -0.36 8.18
C PHE A 208 -3.04 -1.11 9.05
N ILE A 209 -4.29 -1.21 8.62
CA ILE A 209 -5.36 -1.83 9.40
C ILE A 209 -5.87 -3.05 8.63
N PHE A 210 -5.76 -4.23 9.23
CA PHE A 210 -6.18 -5.50 8.66
C PHE A 210 -7.42 -5.97 9.38
N HIS A 211 -8.55 -6.08 8.68
CA HIS A 211 -9.82 -6.47 9.28
C HIS A 211 -10.75 -7.09 8.23
N SER A 212 -11.89 -7.64 8.67
CA SER A 212 -12.94 -8.16 7.78
C SER A 212 -14.22 -7.35 7.90
N PHE A 213 -14.94 -7.21 6.79
CA PHE A 213 -16.24 -6.54 6.79
C PHE A 213 -17.38 -7.43 7.31
N GLY A 214 -17.24 -8.76 7.16
CA GLY A 214 -18.29 -9.70 7.58
C GLY A 214 -18.31 -10.01 9.08
N GLY A 215 -17.16 -9.95 9.77
CA GLY A 215 -17.06 -10.37 11.18
C GLY A 215 -17.47 -9.27 12.15
N GLY A 216 -18.06 -9.61 13.29
CA GLY A 216 -18.52 -8.63 14.30
C GLY A 216 -17.37 -7.79 14.90
N THR A 217 -16.25 -8.43 15.23
CA THR A 217 -15.04 -7.75 15.70
C THR A 217 -14.37 -6.94 14.58
N GLY A 218 -14.18 -7.55 13.41
CA GLY A 218 -13.51 -6.91 12.27
C GLY A 218 -14.23 -5.66 11.78
N SER A 219 -15.56 -5.72 11.72
CA SER A 219 -16.41 -4.60 11.30
C SER A 219 -16.62 -3.59 12.45
N GLY A 220 -17.25 -4.00 13.55
CA GLY A 220 -17.66 -3.12 14.64
C GLY A 220 -16.49 -2.51 15.39
N PHE A 221 -15.57 -3.34 15.90
CA PHE A 221 -14.40 -2.83 16.63
C PHE A 221 -13.41 -2.15 15.67
N GLY A 222 -13.31 -2.61 14.43
CA GLY A 222 -12.53 -1.95 13.38
C GLY A 222 -13.01 -0.52 13.11
N ALA A 223 -14.31 -0.33 12.94
CA ALA A 223 -14.95 0.98 12.79
C ALA A 223 -14.66 1.90 13.99
N LEU A 224 -14.90 1.41 15.21
CA LEU A 224 -14.63 2.17 16.44
C LEU A 224 -13.16 2.57 16.55
N LEU A 225 -12.24 1.67 16.17
CA LEU A 225 -10.81 1.96 16.16
C LEU A 225 -10.47 3.07 15.16
N LEU A 226 -11.02 3.04 13.95
CA LEU A 226 -10.79 4.05 12.92
C LEU A 226 -11.23 5.45 13.37
N GLU A 227 -12.40 5.57 14.00
CA GLU A 227 -12.90 6.84 14.56
C GLU A 227 -11.94 7.43 15.60
N ARG A 228 -11.43 6.58 16.49
CA ARG A 228 -10.46 6.99 17.51
C ARG A 228 -9.11 7.36 16.92
N LEU A 229 -8.66 6.62 15.90
CA LEU A 229 -7.45 6.94 15.15
C LEU A 229 -7.57 8.26 14.39
N ALA A 230 -8.72 8.53 13.77
CA ALA A 230 -8.99 9.78 13.07
C ALA A 230 -9.00 10.97 14.05
N THR A 231 -9.54 10.78 15.25
CA THR A 231 -9.57 11.81 16.30
C THR A 231 -8.18 12.12 16.86
N GLU A 232 -7.38 11.10 17.19
CA GLU A 232 -6.06 11.30 17.82
C GLU A 232 -4.93 11.54 16.82
N TYR A 233 -4.98 10.89 15.66
CA TYR A 233 -3.93 10.86 14.65
C TYR A 233 -4.42 11.34 13.27
N GLY A 234 -5.31 12.34 13.22
CA GLY A 234 -5.96 12.79 11.97
C GLY A 234 -5.04 13.25 10.83
N ARG A 235 -3.76 13.58 11.09
CA ARG A 235 -2.77 13.93 10.04
C ARG A 235 -2.02 12.73 9.46
N LYS A 236 -2.20 11.53 10.03
CA LYS A 236 -1.49 10.31 9.64
C LYS A 236 -2.37 9.49 8.70
N SER A 237 -1.71 8.88 7.72
CA SER A 237 -2.40 8.09 6.70
C SER A 237 -2.86 6.76 7.25
N LYS A 238 -4.08 6.35 6.92
CA LYS A 238 -4.73 5.13 7.39
C LYS A 238 -5.08 4.31 6.15
N LEU A 239 -4.37 3.21 5.97
CA LEU A 239 -4.57 2.28 4.87
C LEU A 239 -5.16 0.99 5.39
N GLU A 240 -6.19 0.48 4.74
CA GLU A 240 -6.86 -0.75 5.16
C GLU A 240 -6.63 -1.88 4.17
N PHE A 241 -6.51 -3.09 4.69
CA PHE A 241 -6.71 -4.33 3.95
C PHE A 241 -7.96 -4.98 4.51
N CYS A 242 -9.05 -4.88 3.75
CA CYS A 242 -10.36 -5.34 4.17
C CYS A 242 -10.77 -6.60 3.40
N VAL A 243 -11.11 -7.64 4.17
CA VAL A 243 -11.68 -8.87 3.60
C VAL A 243 -13.16 -8.66 3.32
N TYR A 244 -13.50 -8.63 2.04
CA TYR A 244 -14.86 -8.49 1.55
C TYR A 244 -15.61 -9.83 1.63
N PRO A 245 -16.88 -9.83 2.11
CA PRO A 245 -17.67 -11.06 2.21
C PRO A 245 -17.97 -11.65 0.83
N ALA A 246 -17.63 -12.93 0.67
CA ALA A 246 -17.91 -13.68 -0.55
C ALA A 246 -19.40 -14.05 -0.65
N PRO A 247 -20.03 -13.90 -1.84
CA PRO A 247 -21.41 -14.31 -2.05
C PRO A 247 -21.72 -15.77 -1.72
N GLN A 248 -20.79 -16.68 -2.04
CA GLN A 248 -20.97 -18.14 -1.88
C GLN A 248 -20.26 -18.72 -0.65
N LEU A 249 -19.20 -18.06 -0.17
CA LEU A 249 -18.34 -18.51 0.94
C LEU A 249 -18.58 -17.67 2.21
N SER A 250 -19.84 -17.30 2.46
CA SER A 250 -20.23 -16.53 3.64
C SER A 250 -20.36 -17.45 4.85
N SER A 251 -19.72 -17.06 5.96
CA SER A 251 -19.73 -17.82 7.21
C SER A 251 -20.92 -17.47 8.10
N SER A 252 -21.51 -16.28 7.89
CA SER A 252 -22.61 -15.76 8.70
C SER A 252 -23.69 -15.09 7.84
N VAL A 253 -24.96 -15.29 8.22
CA VAL A 253 -26.12 -14.75 7.50
C VAL A 253 -26.18 -13.22 7.59
N VAL A 254 -25.64 -12.62 8.65
CA VAL A 254 -25.71 -11.17 8.92
C VAL A 254 -24.48 -10.40 8.40
N GLU A 255 -23.57 -11.05 7.66
CA GLU A 255 -22.42 -10.38 7.04
C GLU A 255 -22.77 -9.14 6.22
N PRO A 256 -23.87 -9.11 5.43
CA PRO A 256 -24.24 -7.91 4.68
C PRO A 256 -24.54 -6.70 5.57
N TYR A 257 -25.16 -6.88 6.75
CA TYR A 257 -25.39 -5.79 7.69
C TYR A 257 -24.08 -5.25 8.24
N ASN A 258 -23.20 -6.12 8.71
CA ASN A 258 -21.91 -5.72 9.24
C ASN A 258 -21.07 -4.97 8.20
N SER A 259 -21.13 -5.43 6.95
CA SER A 259 -20.37 -4.86 5.84
C SER A 259 -20.86 -3.47 5.42
N VAL A 260 -22.18 -3.24 5.39
CA VAL A 260 -22.73 -1.91 5.10
C VAL A 260 -22.39 -0.94 6.22
N LEU A 261 -22.58 -1.35 7.49
CA LEU A 261 -22.30 -0.51 8.65
C LEU A 261 -20.82 -0.13 8.79
N THR A 262 -19.90 -1.09 8.60
CA THR A 262 -18.47 -0.77 8.62
C THR A 262 -18.04 0.10 7.45
N THR A 263 -18.64 -0.09 6.26
CA THR A 263 -18.30 0.74 5.08
C THR A 263 -18.69 2.19 5.32
N HIS A 264 -19.86 2.43 5.92
CA HIS A 264 -20.30 3.78 6.30
C HIS A 264 -19.28 4.51 7.18
N THR A 265 -18.78 3.88 8.25
CA THR A 265 -17.74 4.48 9.10
C THR A 265 -16.36 4.58 8.43
N THR A 266 -16.01 3.58 7.62
CA THR A 266 -14.73 3.53 6.91
C THR A 266 -14.64 4.64 5.85
N LEU A 267 -15.77 4.99 5.22
CA LEU A 267 -15.83 6.00 4.16
C LEU A 267 -15.31 7.38 4.59
N GLU A 268 -15.53 7.77 5.85
CA GLU A 268 -15.09 9.07 6.37
C GLU A 268 -13.68 9.02 6.96
N HIS A 269 -13.29 7.88 7.54
CA HIS A 269 -12.09 7.78 8.37
C HIS A 269 -10.92 7.04 7.74
N SER A 270 -11.09 6.41 6.58
CA SER A 270 -10.00 5.74 5.86
C SER A 270 -9.49 6.58 4.69
N ASP A 271 -8.17 6.54 4.46
CA ASP A 271 -7.57 7.25 3.33
C ASP A 271 -7.54 6.39 2.06
N CYS A 272 -7.43 5.05 2.20
CA CYS A 272 -7.47 4.08 1.10
C CYS A 272 -7.64 2.65 1.62
N SER A 273 -8.55 1.90 1.01
CA SER A 273 -8.98 0.57 1.47
C SER A 273 -8.83 -0.46 0.36
N PHE A 274 -7.86 -1.34 0.50
CA PHE A 274 -7.61 -2.46 -0.41
C PHE A 274 -8.59 -3.58 -0.13
N MET A 275 -9.57 -3.74 -1.02
CA MET A 275 -10.57 -4.79 -0.92
C MET A 275 -10.04 -6.13 -1.41
N VAL A 276 -10.33 -7.17 -0.65
CA VAL A 276 -9.88 -8.53 -0.91
C VAL A 276 -11.07 -9.48 -0.82
N ASP A 277 -11.45 -10.12 -1.92
CA ASP A 277 -12.58 -11.04 -1.99
C ASP A 277 -12.13 -12.49 -1.80
N ASN A 278 -12.67 -13.15 -0.77
CA ASN A 278 -12.38 -14.56 -0.50
C ASN A 278 -12.76 -15.49 -1.67
N GLU A 279 -13.81 -15.17 -2.43
CA GLU A 279 -14.25 -15.99 -3.57
C GLU A 279 -13.27 -15.88 -4.74
N ALA A 280 -12.77 -14.68 -5.02
CA ALA A 280 -11.79 -14.46 -6.07
C ALA A 280 -10.48 -15.20 -5.77
N ILE A 281 -9.98 -15.11 -4.53
CA ILE A 281 -8.77 -15.80 -4.09
C ILE A 281 -8.97 -17.31 -4.13
N TYR A 282 -10.12 -17.81 -3.68
CA TYR A 282 -10.43 -19.24 -3.72
C TYR A 282 -10.37 -19.78 -5.16
N ASP A 283 -10.95 -19.07 -6.12
CA ASP A 283 -10.92 -19.44 -7.53
C ASP A 283 -9.49 -19.37 -8.12
N ILE A 284 -8.71 -18.36 -7.74
CA ILE A 284 -7.29 -18.27 -8.12
C ILE A 284 -6.51 -19.49 -7.61
N CYS A 285 -6.65 -19.85 -6.33
CA CYS A 285 -5.98 -21.01 -5.76
C CYS A 285 -6.41 -22.31 -6.47
N LYS A 286 -7.69 -22.44 -6.81
CA LYS A 286 -8.22 -23.63 -7.46
C LYS A 286 -7.78 -23.76 -8.92
N THR A 287 -7.90 -22.69 -9.70
CA THR A 287 -7.67 -22.72 -11.15
C THR A 287 -6.19 -22.51 -11.51
N LYS A 288 -5.50 -21.56 -10.87
CA LYS A 288 -4.11 -21.21 -11.21
C LYS A 288 -3.12 -22.05 -10.43
N LEU A 289 -3.29 -22.15 -9.10
CA LEU A 289 -2.37 -22.92 -8.24
C LEU A 289 -2.65 -24.43 -8.24
N SER A 290 -3.76 -24.85 -8.86
CA SER A 290 -4.17 -26.26 -9.01
C SER A 290 -4.42 -26.97 -7.66
N VAL A 291 -4.85 -26.21 -6.64
CA VAL A 291 -5.23 -26.74 -5.33
C VAL A 291 -6.70 -27.18 -5.36
N SER A 292 -6.97 -28.46 -5.14
CA SER A 292 -8.32 -29.02 -5.28
C SER A 292 -9.33 -28.45 -4.26
N GLN A 293 -8.89 -28.22 -3.02
CA GLN A 293 -9.67 -27.62 -1.93
C GLN A 293 -8.79 -26.61 -1.16
N PRO A 294 -8.80 -25.33 -1.57
CA PRO A 294 -8.07 -24.28 -0.89
C PRO A 294 -8.54 -24.09 0.57
N SER A 295 -7.60 -24.06 1.51
CA SER A 295 -7.83 -23.71 2.91
C SER A 295 -7.54 -22.23 3.18
N PHE A 296 -8.02 -21.66 4.30
CA PHE A 296 -7.71 -20.28 4.68
C PHE A 296 -6.20 -20.00 4.77
N THR A 297 -5.38 -20.99 5.10
CA THR A 297 -3.92 -20.86 5.07
C THR A 297 -3.40 -20.58 3.65
N ASN A 298 -3.96 -21.23 2.63
CA ASN A 298 -3.58 -21.00 1.23
C ASN A 298 -4.03 -19.60 0.78
N LEU A 299 -5.25 -19.20 1.14
CA LEU A 299 -5.79 -17.87 0.84
C LEU A 299 -4.93 -16.78 1.48
N ASN A 300 -4.65 -16.88 2.79
CA ASN A 300 -3.88 -15.90 3.54
C ASN A 300 -2.44 -15.78 3.04
N ARG A 301 -1.81 -16.87 2.58
CA ARG A 301 -0.49 -16.83 1.94
C ARG A 301 -0.51 -16.04 0.64
N LEU A 302 -1.58 -16.15 -0.17
CA LEU A 302 -1.69 -15.34 -1.39
C LEU A 302 -1.90 -13.86 -1.04
N ILE A 303 -2.76 -13.56 -0.07
CA ILE A 303 -2.98 -12.19 0.41
C ILE A 303 -1.66 -11.59 0.93
N ALA A 304 -0.89 -12.36 1.72
CA ALA A 304 0.40 -11.93 2.24
C ALA A 304 1.38 -11.55 1.13
N GLN A 305 1.37 -12.24 -0.02
CA GLN A 305 2.22 -11.90 -1.17
C GLN A 305 1.82 -10.56 -1.82
N VAL A 306 0.52 -10.31 -1.93
CA VAL A 306 0.00 -9.02 -2.42
C VAL A 306 0.36 -7.91 -1.46
N VAL A 307 0.06 -8.06 -0.17
CA VAL A 307 0.40 -7.09 0.89
C VAL A 307 1.90 -6.84 0.92
N SER A 308 2.73 -7.88 0.81
CA SER A 308 4.18 -7.74 0.74
C SER A 308 4.63 -6.94 -0.46
N SER A 309 3.99 -7.11 -1.61
CA SER A 309 4.31 -6.37 -2.82
C SER A 309 3.89 -4.90 -2.74
N VAL A 310 2.77 -4.60 -2.08
CA VAL A 310 2.32 -3.24 -1.81
C VAL A 310 3.24 -2.52 -0.82
N THR A 311 3.67 -3.20 0.25
CA THR A 311 4.56 -2.61 1.26
C THR A 311 6.05 -2.70 0.92
N ALA A 312 6.42 -3.33 -0.20
CA ALA A 312 7.82 -3.51 -0.60
C ALA A 312 8.54 -2.16 -0.77
N SER A 313 7.86 -1.15 -1.32
CA SER A 313 8.43 0.19 -1.52
C SER A 313 8.76 0.93 -0.23
N LEU A 314 8.21 0.48 0.90
CA LEU A 314 8.46 1.05 2.23
C LEU A 314 9.58 0.29 2.99
N ARG A 315 9.84 -0.96 2.58
CA ARG A 315 10.76 -1.89 3.25
C ARG A 315 12.11 -2.02 2.56
N PHE A 316 12.14 -1.85 1.24
CA PHE A 316 13.33 -1.99 0.43
C PHE A 316 13.56 -0.74 -0.41
N ASP A 317 14.83 -0.45 -0.65
CA ASP A 317 15.21 0.57 -1.61
C ASP A 317 14.92 0.11 -3.04
N GLY A 318 14.00 0.81 -3.69
CA GLY A 318 13.69 0.67 -5.11
C GLY A 318 14.23 1.82 -5.95
N SER A 319 14.24 1.61 -7.26
CA SER A 319 14.58 2.67 -8.23
C SER A 319 13.50 3.76 -8.29
N LEU A 320 12.28 3.40 -7.90
CA LEU A 320 11.13 4.29 -7.82
C LEU A 320 10.27 3.85 -6.62
N ASN A 321 10.46 4.53 -5.49
CA ASN A 321 9.74 4.25 -4.26
C ASN A 321 8.45 5.04 -4.22
N VAL A 322 7.37 4.36 -3.84
CA VAL A 322 6.05 4.97 -3.59
C VAL A 322 5.88 5.09 -2.08
N ASP A 323 5.68 6.32 -1.60
CA ASP A 323 5.39 6.62 -0.19
C ASP A 323 3.92 6.37 0.18
N LEU A 324 3.62 6.25 1.49
CA LEU A 324 2.24 6.07 1.97
C LEU A 324 1.28 7.18 1.48
N ASN A 325 1.72 8.44 1.56
CA ASN A 325 0.94 9.58 1.07
C ASN A 325 0.84 9.58 -0.46
N GLU A 326 1.80 8.94 -1.14
CA GLU A 326 1.72 8.77 -2.58
C GLU A 326 0.64 7.76 -2.95
N PHE A 327 0.37 6.71 -2.17
CA PHE A 327 -0.76 5.83 -2.46
C PHE A 327 -2.08 6.58 -2.52
N GLN A 328 -2.35 7.50 -1.59
CA GLN A 328 -3.55 8.34 -1.60
C GLN A 328 -3.57 9.26 -2.83
N THR A 329 -2.53 10.09 -3.02
CA THR A 329 -2.48 11.04 -4.16
C THR A 329 -2.45 10.37 -5.53
N ASN A 330 -2.02 9.11 -5.60
CA ASN A 330 -2.03 8.34 -6.83
C ASN A 330 -3.39 7.68 -7.04
N LEU A 331 -3.80 6.81 -6.12
CA LEU A 331 -4.93 5.89 -6.30
C LEU A 331 -6.28 6.51 -6.00
N VAL A 332 -6.35 7.62 -5.26
CA VAL A 332 -7.58 8.18 -4.72
C VAL A 332 -7.85 9.55 -5.35
N PRO A 333 -8.58 9.61 -6.47
CA PRO A 333 -8.93 10.88 -7.12
C PRO A 333 -9.94 11.68 -6.29
N PHE A 334 -10.86 10.99 -5.61
CA PHE A 334 -11.86 11.58 -4.72
C PHE A 334 -11.84 10.92 -3.37
N PRO A 335 -11.96 11.68 -2.26
CA PRO A 335 -11.92 11.12 -0.92
C PRO A 335 -12.90 9.96 -0.67
N ARG A 336 -14.09 9.96 -1.29
CA ARG A 336 -15.08 8.87 -1.15
C ARG A 336 -14.77 7.64 -2.01
N ILE A 337 -13.99 7.79 -3.09
CA ILE A 337 -13.67 6.71 -4.05
C ILE A 337 -12.25 6.21 -3.78
N HIS A 338 -12.07 5.59 -2.62
CA HIS A 338 -10.76 5.16 -2.13
C HIS A 338 -10.59 3.63 -2.04
N PHE A 339 -11.33 2.88 -2.86
CA PHE A 339 -11.29 1.42 -2.90
C PHE A 339 -10.57 0.88 -4.14
N PRO A 340 -9.23 0.89 -4.19
CA PRO A 340 -8.49 0.32 -5.30
C PRO A 340 -8.55 -1.21 -5.28
N LEU A 341 -8.60 -1.79 -6.48
CA LEU A 341 -8.46 -3.22 -6.69
C LEU A 341 -6.99 -3.62 -6.74
N ALA A 342 -6.67 -4.72 -6.07
CA ALA A 342 -5.38 -5.37 -6.18
C ALA A 342 -5.42 -6.54 -7.17
N THR A 343 -4.38 -6.66 -7.98
CA THR A 343 -4.15 -7.79 -8.89
C THR A 343 -2.70 -8.22 -8.76
N TYR A 344 -2.44 -9.53 -8.81
CA TYR A 344 -1.09 -10.06 -8.68
C TYR A 344 -0.73 -10.99 -9.83
N ALA A 345 0.50 -10.86 -10.34
CA ALA A 345 1.07 -11.74 -11.34
C ALA A 345 2.58 -11.94 -11.10
N PRO A 346 3.14 -13.11 -11.44
CA PRO A 346 2.46 -14.27 -11.97
C PRO A 346 1.95 -15.20 -10.86
N LEU A 347 0.82 -15.87 -11.11
CA LEU A 347 0.21 -16.85 -10.21
C LEU A 347 0.56 -18.26 -10.69
N LEU A 348 1.79 -18.70 -10.40
CA LEU A 348 2.29 -20.00 -10.81
C LEU A 348 2.31 -21.00 -9.65
N SER A 349 1.81 -22.21 -9.92
CA SER A 349 1.97 -23.36 -9.02
C SER A 349 3.42 -23.83 -9.00
N ALA A 350 3.89 -24.31 -7.84
CA ALA A 350 5.24 -24.86 -7.68
C ALA A 350 5.61 -25.93 -8.73
N ASP A 351 4.64 -26.74 -9.14
CA ASP A 351 4.86 -27.82 -10.14
C ASP A 351 5.05 -27.29 -11.57
N LYS A 352 4.47 -26.12 -11.89
CA LYS A 352 4.50 -25.53 -13.24
C LYS A 352 5.66 -24.57 -13.45
N ALA A 353 6.38 -24.23 -12.38
CA ALA A 353 7.46 -23.23 -12.35
C ALA A 353 8.59 -23.47 -13.38
N HIS A 354 8.88 -24.73 -13.68
CA HIS A 354 10.00 -25.09 -14.56
C HIS A 354 9.70 -24.96 -16.06
N HIS A 355 8.42 -24.87 -16.43
CA HIS A 355 7.99 -24.92 -17.83
C HIS A 355 7.68 -23.54 -18.42
N GLU A 356 7.45 -22.53 -17.58
CA GLU A 356 7.03 -21.20 -18.01
C GLU A 356 8.04 -20.14 -17.56
N GLN A 357 8.57 -19.37 -18.52
CA GLN A 357 9.31 -18.15 -18.25
C GLN A 357 8.39 -16.96 -18.52
N ASN A 358 8.12 -16.16 -17.50
CA ASN A 358 7.27 -14.98 -17.63
C ASN A 358 8.11 -13.74 -17.93
N SER A 359 7.95 -13.19 -19.13
CA SER A 359 8.51 -11.89 -19.48
C SER A 359 7.79 -10.76 -18.74
N VAL A 360 8.43 -9.59 -18.64
CA VAL A 360 7.82 -8.38 -18.05
C VAL A 360 6.52 -8.03 -18.76
N ALA A 361 6.49 -8.16 -20.09
CA ALA A 361 5.30 -7.89 -20.89
C ALA A 361 4.15 -8.85 -20.55
N GLU A 362 4.39 -10.16 -20.52
CA GLU A 362 3.36 -11.16 -20.20
C GLU A 362 2.78 -11.00 -18.80
N MET A 363 3.62 -10.73 -17.79
CA MET A 363 3.13 -10.43 -16.43
C MET A 363 2.25 -9.20 -16.42
N THR A 364 2.67 -8.14 -17.12
CA THR A 364 1.90 -6.89 -17.17
C THR A 364 0.55 -7.11 -17.86
N PHE A 365 0.50 -7.88 -18.94
CA PHE A 365 -0.77 -8.25 -19.58
C PHE A 365 -1.64 -9.12 -18.67
N SER A 366 -1.04 -10.06 -17.94
CA SER A 366 -1.74 -10.93 -16.99
C SER A 366 -2.44 -10.13 -15.90
N CYS A 367 -1.89 -8.99 -15.46
CA CYS A 367 -2.55 -8.13 -14.46
C CYS A 367 -3.88 -7.51 -14.94
N PHE A 368 -4.14 -7.48 -16.25
CA PHE A 368 -5.42 -7.00 -16.80
C PHE A 368 -6.41 -8.12 -17.10
N GLU A 369 -6.05 -9.38 -16.83
CA GLU A 369 -6.95 -10.52 -16.96
C GLU A 369 -7.83 -10.68 -15.71
N LEU A 370 -9.12 -10.94 -15.92
CA LEU A 370 -10.10 -11.18 -14.86
C LEU A 370 -9.66 -12.27 -13.87
N GLY A 371 -9.00 -13.31 -14.37
CA GLY A 371 -8.63 -14.48 -13.57
C GLY A 371 -7.52 -14.24 -12.54
N ASN A 372 -6.92 -13.05 -12.51
CA ASN A 372 -5.85 -12.72 -11.57
C ASN A 372 -6.26 -11.61 -10.56
N GLN A 373 -7.45 -11.05 -10.70
CA GLN A 373 -7.95 -9.98 -9.83
C GLN A 373 -8.38 -10.52 -8.47
N MET A 374 -8.09 -9.77 -7.41
CA MET A 374 -8.40 -10.18 -6.03
C MET A 374 -9.85 -9.87 -5.63
N VAL A 375 -10.64 -9.27 -6.53
CA VAL A 375 -12.07 -9.00 -6.34
C VAL A 375 -12.83 -9.45 -7.58
N LYS A 376 -13.96 -10.15 -7.39
CA LYS A 376 -14.85 -10.49 -8.51
C LYS A 376 -15.61 -9.26 -8.98
N CYS A 377 -15.06 -8.60 -9.98
CA CYS A 377 -15.72 -7.58 -10.78
C CYS A 377 -15.29 -7.74 -12.23
N ASP A 378 -16.14 -7.40 -13.19
CA ASP A 378 -15.72 -7.31 -14.58
C ASP A 378 -15.29 -5.86 -14.87
N PRO A 379 -13.99 -5.57 -15.06
CA PRO A 379 -13.50 -4.25 -15.44
C PRO A 379 -13.93 -3.83 -16.83
N ARG A 380 -14.58 -4.69 -17.62
CA ARG A 380 -15.20 -4.32 -18.90
C ARG A 380 -16.57 -3.68 -18.71
N ASP A 381 -17.23 -3.96 -17.59
CA ASP A 381 -18.51 -3.37 -17.21
C ASP A 381 -18.33 -2.03 -16.48
N GLY A 382 -17.09 -1.63 -16.18
CA GLY A 382 -16.74 -0.34 -15.61
C GLY A 382 -15.66 0.37 -16.42
N LYS A 383 -15.48 1.66 -16.14
CA LYS A 383 -14.33 2.45 -16.61
C LYS A 383 -13.34 2.68 -15.47
N TYR A 384 -12.08 2.94 -15.82
CA TYR A 384 -11.11 3.44 -14.84
C TYR A 384 -11.44 4.92 -14.51
N SER A 385 -12.11 5.13 -13.37
CA SER A 385 -12.80 6.33 -12.86
C SER A 385 -12.17 7.71 -13.05
N ALA A 386 -12.92 8.76 -13.43
CA ALA A 386 -13.15 9.95 -12.57
C ALA A 386 -14.05 11.08 -13.21
N HIS A 387 -14.70 11.97 -12.43
CA HIS A 387 -15.22 13.30 -12.88
C HIS A 387 -15.30 14.36 -11.74
N LEU A 388 -15.11 15.63 -12.12
CA LEU A 388 -14.97 16.85 -11.32
C LEU A 388 -16.32 17.55 -11.05
N LEU A 389 -16.83 17.58 -9.82
CA LEU A 389 -17.93 18.49 -9.49
C LEU A 389 -17.37 19.89 -9.14
N PHE A 390 -17.57 20.84 -10.06
CA PHE A 390 -17.64 22.26 -9.73
C PHE A 390 -18.81 22.48 -8.77
N CYS A 391 -18.56 22.42 -7.46
CA CYS A 391 -19.47 23.03 -6.49
C CYS A 391 -19.46 24.55 -6.73
N ARG A 392 -20.60 25.07 -7.21
CA ARG A 392 -20.95 26.48 -7.05
C ARG A 392 -20.80 26.87 -5.58
N PHE A 393 -19.74 27.58 -5.26
CA PHE A 393 -19.77 28.61 -4.23
C PHE A 393 -19.26 29.89 -4.88
N ASP A 394 -20.17 30.86 -4.97
CA ASP A 394 -19.82 32.22 -5.31
C ASP A 394 -18.71 32.70 -4.37
N SER A 395 -17.74 33.39 -4.98
CA SER A 395 -16.71 34.23 -4.38
C SER A 395 -15.38 33.60 -3.91
N VAL A 396 -14.31 34.13 -4.55
CA VAL A 396 -12.90 34.25 -4.09
C VAL A 396 -11.91 33.15 -4.51
N SER A 397 -11.48 33.24 -5.77
CA SER A 397 -10.09 33.37 -6.27
C SER A 397 -8.92 32.53 -5.69
N TRP A 398 -8.19 31.92 -6.64
CA TRP A 398 -6.83 31.35 -6.60
C TRP A 398 -6.70 29.88 -6.15
N ILE A 399 -6.91 28.95 -7.09
CA ILE A 399 -6.27 27.63 -7.06
C ILE A 399 -5.38 27.51 -8.30
N ASP A 400 -4.12 27.21 -8.04
CA ASP A 400 -2.99 27.17 -8.96
C ASP A 400 -3.15 26.05 -10.03
N HIS A 401 -3.01 26.43 -11.31
CA HIS A 401 -3.25 25.58 -12.48
C HIS A 401 -2.06 24.68 -12.84
N ASN A 402 -1.54 23.84 -11.92
CA ASN A 402 -0.42 22.97 -12.27
C ASN A 402 -0.32 21.60 -11.57
N GLN A 403 -1.46 20.94 -11.27
CA GLN A 403 -1.48 19.55 -10.80
C GLN A 403 -2.27 18.66 -11.77
N PRO A 404 -1.66 17.61 -12.36
CA PRO A 404 -2.37 16.67 -13.21
C PRO A 404 -3.21 15.71 -12.37
N TYR A 405 -4.53 15.75 -12.56
CA TYR A 405 -5.49 14.84 -11.92
C TYR A 405 -5.32 13.42 -12.50
N ALA A 406 -5.19 12.40 -11.63
CA ALA A 406 -4.79 11.05 -12.00
C ALA A 406 -5.90 10.01 -11.79
N VAL A 407 -6.04 9.13 -12.77
CA VAL A 407 -6.44 7.72 -12.65
C VAL A 407 -5.14 6.99 -12.46
N ALA A 408 -4.96 6.30 -11.34
CA ALA A 408 -3.75 5.54 -11.11
C ALA A 408 -4.00 4.04 -11.17
N CYS A 409 -3.52 3.46 -12.26
CA CYS A 409 -2.97 2.13 -12.21
C CYS A 409 -1.53 2.26 -11.70
N CYS A 410 -1.28 1.83 -10.47
CA CYS A 410 0.07 1.68 -9.94
C CYS A 410 0.56 0.25 -10.22
N LEU A 411 1.68 0.12 -10.92
CA LEU A 411 2.33 -1.14 -11.24
C LEU A 411 3.59 -1.25 -10.38
N LEU A 412 3.57 -2.16 -9.41
CA LEU A 412 4.63 -2.41 -8.45
C LEU A 412 5.39 -3.68 -8.87
N TYR A 413 6.47 -3.51 -9.62
CA TYR A 413 7.35 -4.60 -10.03
C TYR A 413 8.36 -4.94 -8.93
N ARG A 414 8.63 -6.24 -8.77
CA ARG A 414 9.68 -6.76 -7.89
C ARG A 414 10.59 -7.75 -8.61
N GLY A 415 11.87 -7.72 -8.28
CA GLY A 415 12.90 -8.61 -8.80
C GLY A 415 13.66 -8.04 -9.99
N ASP A 416 14.12 -8.92 -10.88
CA ASP A 416 14.95 -8.57 -12.03
C ASP A 416 14.13 -7.86 -13.14
N VAL A 417 13.71 -6.62 -12.92
CA VAL A 417 12.89 -5.86 -13.87
C VAL A 417 13.63 -4.64 -14.36
N VAL A 418 13.91 -4.61 -15.67
CA VAL A 418 14.50 -3.44 -16.31
C VAL A 418 13.41 -2.38 -16.54
N PRO A 419 13.56 -1.14 -16.04
CA PRO A 419 12.53 -0.10 -16.21
C PRO A 419 12.17 0.19 -17.66
N LYS A 420 13.09 -0.02 -18.60
CA LYS A 420 12.84 0.12 -20.04
C LYS A 420 11.78 -0.88 -20.53
N ASP A 421 11.87 -2.13 -20.09
CA ASP A 421 10.95 -3.20 -20.51
C ASP A 421 9.56 -3.00 -19.89
N ALA A 422 9.51 -2.53 -18.63
CA ALA A 422 8.26 -2.16 -17.98
C ALA A 422 7.55 -1.01 -18.72
N ASN A 423 8.27 0.05 -19.09
CA ASN A 423 7.72 1.14 -19.89
C ASN A 423 7.24 0.69 -21.29
N ALA A 424 7.98 -0.22 -21.93
CA ALA A 424 7.57 -0.80 -23.22
C ALA A 424 6.31 -1.66 -23.11
N ALA A 425 6.18 -2.44 -22.03
CA ALA A 425 4.98 -3.21 -21.72
C ALA A 425 3.77 -2.28 -21.51
N ILE A 426 3.92 -1.22 -20.71
CA ILE A 426 2.87 -0.22 -20.47
C ILE A 426 2.47 0.47 -21.78
N ALA A 427 3.42 0.85 -22.63
CA ALA A 427 3.12 1.45 -23.93
C ALA A 427 2.29 0.52 -24.83
N SER A 428 2.57 -0.79 -24.78
CA SER A 428 1.83 -1.82 -25.51
C SER A 428 0.42 -2.08 -24.94
N ILE A 429 0.22 -1.84 -23.64
CA ILE A 429 -1.10 -1.94 -22.98
C ILE A 429 -1.97 -0.74 -23.34
N LYS A 430 -1.38 0.47 -23.36
CA LYS A 430 -2.09 1.70 -23.74
C LYS A 430 -2.66 1.68 -25.15
N THR A 431 -2.09 0.88 -26.07
CA THR A 431 -2.61 0.76 -27.44
C THR A 431 -3.77 -0.23 -27.56
N LYS A 432 -4.04 -1.06 -26.54
CA LYS A 432 -5.14 -2.03 -26.57
C LYS A 432 -6.47 -1.34 -26.23
N LYS A 433 -7.43 -1.46 -27.14
CA LYS A 433 -8.80 -0.89 -26.99
C LYS A 433 -9.62 -1.50 -25.85
N THR A 434 -9.18 -2.60 -25.25
CA THR A 434 -9.88 -3.29 -24.17
C THR A 434 -9.77 -2.57 -22.82
N ILE A 435 -8.85 -1.62 -22.69
CA ILE A 435 -8.60 -0.87 -21.46
C ILE A 435 -8.98 0.58 -21.74
N GLN A 436 -10.11 1.01 -21.19
CA GLN A 436 -10.64 2.36 -21.34
C GLN A 436 -10.31 3.19 -20.10
N PHE A 437 -9.39 4.14 -20.27
CA PHE A 437 -9.17 5.19 -19.29
C PHE A 437 -10.18 6.31 -19.51
N VAL A 438 -10.50 7.04 -18.44
CA VAL A 438 -11.32 8.24 -18.56
C VAL A 438 -10.53 9.39 -19.20
N ASP A 439 -11.23 10.20 -20.01
CA ASP A 439 -10.67 11.08 -21.05
C ASP A 439 -9.75 12.19 -20.55
N TRP A 440 -9.89 12.61 -19.30
CA TRP A 440 -9.09 13.72 -18.74
C TRP A 440 -7.78 13.27 -18.10
N ILE A 441 -7.45 11.98 -18.14
CA ILE A 441 -6.16 11.46 -17.64
C ILE A 441 -5.17 11.23 -18.77
N GLN A 442 -4.19 12.13 -18.87
CA GLN A 442 -3.18 12.07 -19.92
C GLN A 442 -2.13 10.96 -19.72
N THR A 443 -1.86 10.51 -18.48
CA THR A 443 -0.89 9.43 -18.20
C THR A 443 -1.26 8.59 -16.97
N GLY A 444 -2.12 7.57 -17.15
CA GLY A 444 -2.73 6.82 -16.03
C GLY A 444 -1.90 5.71 -15.36
N PHE A 445 -0.59 5.63 -15.59
CA PHE A 445 0.27 4.57 -15.05
C PHE A 445 1.40 5.13 -14.20
N LYS A 446 1.47 4.69 -12.94
CA LYS A 446 2.63 4.89 -12.07
C LYS A 446 3.40 3.59 -11.92
N LEU A 447 4.73 3.68 -11.94
CA LEU A 447 5.62 2.53 -11.96
C LEU A 447 6.49 2.52 -10.71
N GLY A 448 6.34 1.52 -9.85
CA GLY A 448 7.30 1.19 -8.79
C GLY A 448 8.17 0.01 -9.21
N VAL A 449 9.49 0.09 -8.96
CA VAL A 449 10.42 -1.04 -9.24
C VAL A 449 11.32 -1.27 -8.04
N CYS A 450 11.15 -2.43 -7.43
CA CYS A 450 11.99 -2.96 -6.35
C CYS A 450 12.91 -4.06 -6.92
N ASN A 451 14.21 -3.95 -6.69
CA ASN A 451 15.19 -4.91 -7.24
C ASN A 451 15.16 -6.26 -6.49
N GLU A 452 14.68 -6.27 -5.24
CA GLU A 452 14.55 -7.50 -4.46
C GLU A 452 13.38 -8.36 -4.97
N PRO A 453 13.62 -9.64 -5.32
CA PRO A 453 12.58 -10.56 -5.76
C PRO A 453 11.63 -10.93 -4.62
N ALA A 454 10.38 -11.26 -4.96
CA ALA A 454 9.42 -11.75 -3.99
C ALA A 454 9.92 -13.08 -3.37
N SER A 455 9.93 -13.14 -2.05
CA SER A 455 10.23 -14.40 -1.36
C SER A 455 8.97 -15.26 -1.26
N ILE A 456 9.15 -16.56 -1.12
CA ILE A 456 8.04 -17.49 -0.91
C ILE A 456 8.18 -18.15 0.45
N VAL A 457 7.04 -18.43 1.08
CA VAL A 457 7.01 -19.22 2.31
C VAL A 457 7.39 -20.66 1.97
N PRO A 458 8.36 -21.27 2.69
CA PRO A 458 8.71 -22.67 2.50
C PRO A 458 7.49 -23.58 2.65
N GLY A 459 7.25 -24.47 1.67
CA GLY A 459 6.04 -25.30 1.63
C GLY A 459 4.75 -24.54 1.27
N GLY A 460 4.87 -23.36 0.66
CA GLY A 460 3.77 -22.63 0.03
C GLY A 460 3.44 -23.17 -1.37
N ASP A 461 2.25 -22.83 -1.86
CA ASP A 461 1.72 -23.31 -3.14
C ASP A 461 2.28 -22.53 -4.35
N LEU A 462 2.86 -21.36 -4.09
CA LEU A 462 3.42 -20.47 -5.10
C LEU A 462 4.85 -20.87 -5.47
N ALA A 463 5.11 -20.90 -6.78
CA ALA A 463 6.44 -21.06 -7.32
C ALA A 463 7.37 -19.89 -6.96
N LYS A 464 8.66 -20.19 -6.79
CA LYS A 464 9.68 -19.14 -6.72
C LYS A 464 9.82 -18.51 -8.09
N THR A 465 9.56 -17.21 -8.17
CA THR A 465 9.71 -16.44 -9.41
C THR A 465 10.88 -15.49 -9.30
N THR A 466 11.51 -15.16 -10.43
CA THR A 466 12.58 -14.17 -10.49
C THR A 466 12.03 -12.74 -10.51
N ARG A 467 10.77 -12.59 -10.91
CA ARG A 467 10.07 -11.33 -11.12
C ARG A 467 8.61 -11.49 -10.73
N SER A 468 8.02 -10.43 -10.20
CA SER A 468 6.59 -10.35 -9.88
C SER A 468 6.08 -8.93 -10.05
N LEU A 469 4.77 -8.78 -10.11
CA LEU A 469 4.06 -7.54 -10.33
C LEU A 469 2.77 -7.56 -9.51
N ALA A 470 2.61 -6.55 -8.64
CA ALA A 470 1.32 -6.21 -8.07
C ALA A 470 0.79 -4.96 -8.77
N MET A 471 -0.43 -5.02 -9.30
CA MET A 471 -1.14 -3.88 -9.84
C MET A 471 -2.19 -3.42 -8.84
N LEU A 472 -2.18 -2.13 -8.55
CA LEU A 472 -3.25 -1.45 -7.81
C LEU A 472 -3.96 -0.54 -8.78
N SER A 473 -5.26 -0.74 -8.97
CA SER A 473 -6.04 0.05 -9.92
C SER A 473 -7.37 0.46 -9.31
N ASN A 474 -7.65 1.76 -9.31
CA ASN A 474 -8.97 2.25 -8.95
C ASN A 474 -9.89 2.21 -10.19
N THR A 475 -10.99 1.47 -10.12
CA THR A 475 -11.95 1.29 -11.23
C THR A 475 -13.38 1.35 -10.71
N THR A 476 -14.27 1.93 -11.52
CA THR A 476 -15.72 1.97 -11.24
C THR A 476 -16.35 0.59 -11.21
N ALA A 477 -15.69 -0.44 -11.76
CA ALA A 477 -16.21 -1.80 -11.76
C ALA A 477 -16.48 -2.36 -10.35
N ILE A 478 -15.82 -1.80 -9.34
CA ILE A 478 -16.05 -2.14 -7.94
C ILE A 478 -17.46 -1.78 -7.46
N ALA A 479 -18.15 -0.85 -8.10
CA ALA A 479 -19.57 -0.54 -7.84
C ALA A 479 -20.47 -1.77 -7.99
N SER A 480 -20.11 -2.72 -8.87
CA SER A 480 -20.84 -3.98 -8.98
C SER A 480 -20.77 -4.84 -7.71
N ALA A 481 -19.69 -4.71 -6.92
CA ALA A 481 -19.57 -5.40 -5.64
C ALA A 481 -20.51 -4.78 -4.61
N TRP A 482 -20.53 -3.45 -4.50
CA TRP A 482 -21.45 -2.70 -3.63
C TRP A 482 -22.92 -3.01 -3.94
N LYS A 483 -23.32 -3.01 -5.23
CA LYS A 483 -24.68 -3.37 -5.65
C LYS A 483 -25.13 -4.76 -5.18
N ARG A 484 -24.21 -5.73 -5.17
CA ARG A 484 -24.51 -7.09 -4.67
C ARG A 484 -24.70 -7.10 -3.15
N LEU A 485 -23.94 -6.27 -2.43
CA LEU A 485 -24.08 -6.11 -0.99
C LEU A 485 -25.42 -5.48 -0.64
N ASP A 486 -25.75 -4.38 -1.30
CA ASP A 486 -26.99 -3.62 -1.13
C ASP A 486 -28.22 -4.48 -1.40
N TYR A 487 -28.21 -5.26 -2.49
CA TYR A 487 -29.31 -6.18 -2.77
C TYR A 487 -29.56 -7.18 -1.63
N LYS A 488 -28.49 -7.72 -1.03
CA LYS A 488 -28.61 -8.64 0.11
C LYS A 488 -29.08 -7.93 1.37
N PHE A 489 -28.57 -6.72 1.62
CA PHE A 489 -28.99 -5.87 2.73
C PHE A 489 -30.49 -5.58 2.64
N ASP A 490 -30.96 -5.10 1.50
CA ASP A 490 -32.35 -4.70 1.26
C ASP A 490 -33.31 -5.89 1.42
N LEU A 491 -32.91 -7.07 0.93
CA LEU A 491 -33.70 -8.29 1.05
C LEU A 491 -33.92 -8.70 2.52
N MET A 492 -32.91 -8.50 3.38
CA MET A 492 -33.03 -8.80 4.81
C MET A 492 -33.74 -7.68 5.57
N TYR A 493 -33.40 -6.42 5.29
CA TYR A 493 -33.91 -5.25 6.00
C TYR A 493 -35.39 -4.99 5.72
N SER A 494 -35.87 -5.28 4.50
CA SER A 494 -37.31 -5.21 4.16
C SER A 494 -38.19 -6.10 5.05
N LYS A 495 -37.63 -7.18 5.60
CA LYS A 495 -38.32 -8.08 6.56
C LYS A 495 -37.92 -7.81 8.01
N ARG A 496 -37.06 -6.83 8.27
CA ARG A 496 -36.44 -6.56 9.57
C ARG A 496 -35.82 -7.83 10.19
N ALA A 497 -35.28 -8.71 9.35
CA ALA A 497 -34.65 -9.94 9.82
C ALA A 497 -33.41 -9.59 10.63
N PHE A 498 -33.19 -10.23 11.78
CA PHE A 498 -32.02 -10.05 12.66
C PHE A 498 -31.76 -8.64 13.24
N VAL A 499 -32.50 -7.59 12.86
CA VAL A 499 -32.31 -6.20 13.33
C VAL A 499 -32.35 -6.10 14.87
N HIS A 500 -33.19 -6.89 15.54
CA HIS A 500 -33.31 -6.89 17.00
C HIS A 500 -32.01 -7.26 17.73
N TRP A 501 -31.10 -8.02 17.11
CA TRP A 501 -29.80 -8.33 17.70
C TRP A 501 -28.89 -7.09 17.76
N TYR A 502 -29.03 -6.17 16.81
CA TYR A 502 -28.23 -4.94 16.77
C TYR A 502 -28.82 -3.90 17.72
N VAL A 503 -30.14 -3.70 17.66
CA VAL A 503 -30.85 -2.75 18.55
C VAL A 503 -30.76 -3.18 20.02
N GLY A 504 -30.78 -4.48 20.30
CA GLY A 504 -30.60 -5.02 21.65
C GLY A 504 -29.22 -4.72 22.26
N GLU A 505 -28.23 -4.39 21.43
CA GLU A 505 -26.86 -4.06 21.83
C GLU A 505 -26.61 -2.53 21.82
N GLY A 506 -27.68 -1.73 21.80
CA GLY A 506 -27.63 -0.28 21.98
C GLY A 506 -27.40 0.54 20.71
N MET A 507 -27.48 -0.09 19.53
CA MET A 507 -27.45 0.60 18.24
C MET A 507 -28.85 1.14 17.88
N GLU A 508 -28.94 2.35 17.34
CA GLU A 508 -30.23 2.88 16.89
C GLU A 508 -30.63 2.26 15.54
N GLU A 509 -31.93 1.98 15.35
CA GLU A 509 -32.40 1.39 14.08
C GLU A 509 -32.20 2.36 12.88
N GLY A 510 -32.15 3.66 13.14
CA GLY A 510 -31.92 4.69 12.13
C GLY A 510 -30.56 4.57 11.43
N GLU A 511 -29.54 4.10 12.15
CA GLU A 511 -28.18 3.92 11.61
C GLU A 511 -28.13 2.95 10.42
N PHE A 512 -29.02 1.95 10.39
CA PHE A 512 -29.13 1.06 9.23
C PHE A 512 -29.57 1.79 7.96
N SER A 513 -30.51 2.73 8.10
CA SER A 513 -31.02 3.49 6.96
C SER A 513 -29.96 4.51 6.51
N GLU A 514 -29.30 5.18 7.44
CA GLU A 514 -28.21 6.12 7.16
C GLU A 514 -27.04 5.44 6.43
N ALA A 515 -26.53 4.32 6.96
CA ALA A 515 -25.45 3.59 6.32
C ALA A 515 -25.81 3.09 4.91
N ARG A 516 -27.08 2.72 4.70
CA ARG A 516 -27.60 2.28 3.41
C ARG A 516 -27.74 3.43 2.41
N GLU A 517 -28.18 4.60 2.86
CA GLU A 517 -28.27 5.82 2.04
C GLU A 517 -26.88 6.32 1.62
N ASP A 518 -25.91 6.24 2.53
CA ASP A 518 -24.53 6.60 2.23
C ASP A 518 -23.88 5.68 1.20
N LEU A 519 -24.17 4.38 1.27
CA LEU A 519 -23.69 3.43 0.27
C LEU A 519 -24.40 3.63 -1.08
N ALA A 520 -25.69 3.98 -1.09
CA ALA A 520 -26.38 4.39 -2.31
C ALA A 520 -25.76 5.65 -2.94
N ALA A 521 -25.38 6.62 -2.11
CA ALA A 521 -24.68 7.81 -2.57
C ALA A 521 -23.30 7.46 -3.16
N LEU A 522 -22.56 6.53 -2.53
CA LEU A 522 -21.30 6.02 -3.07
C LEU A 522 -21.48 5.34 -4.43
N GLU A 523 -22.52 4.51 -4.60
CA GLU A 523 -22.82 3.90 -5.90
C GLU A 523 -23.08 4.95 -6.97
N LYS A 524 -23.84 6.00 -6.62
CA LYS A 524 -24.08 7.13 -7.51
C LYS A 524 -22.80 7.89 -7.85
N ASP A 525 -21.91 8.10 -6.88
CA ASP A 525 -20.59 8.70 -7.10
C ASP A 525 -19.80 7.89 -8.14
N TYR A 526 -19.81 6.56 -8.06
CA TYR A 526 -19.18 5.68 -9.04
C TYR A 526 -19.85 5.72 -10.43
N GLU A 527 -21.18 5.83 -10.49
CA GLU A 527 -21.92 5.96 -11.75
C GLU A 527 -21.64 7.28 -12.45
N GLU A 528 -21.69 8.40 -11.72
CA GLU A 528 -21.38 9.73 -12.24
C GLU A 528 -19.96 9.80 -12.80
N VAL A 529 -19.04 9.10 -12.14
CA VAL A 529 -17.65 8.96 -12.54
C VAL A 529 -17.46 8.07 -13.78
N GLY A 530 -18.39 7.15 -14.06
CA GLY A 530 -18.36 6.27 -15.22
C GLY A 530 -19.02 6.84 -16.49
N LEU A 531 -19.77 7.93 -16.38
CA LEU A 531 -20.38 8.62 -17.51
C LEU A 531 -19.31 9.41 -18.28
N ASP A 532 -19.23 9.23 -19.60
CA ASP A 532 -18.40 10.11 -20.44
C ASP A 532 -19.07 11.48 -20.54
N THR A 533 -18.27 12.54 -20.60
CA THR A 533 -18.74 13.78 -21.25
C THR A 533 -19.17 13.41 -22.66
N PRO A 534 -20.42 13.68 -23.09
CA PRO A 534 -20.78 13.48 -24.48
C PRO A 534 -19.83 14.31 -25.35
N GLU A 535 -18.98 13.64 -26.12
CA GLU A 535 -18.23 14.26 -27.21
C GLU A 535 -19.25 14.82 -28.21
N GLY A 536 -19.36 16.16 -28.25
CA GLY A 536 -20.01 16.88 -29.35
C GLY A 536 -21.53 17.01 -29.26
N GLU A 537 -22.02 17.98 -28.48
CA GLU A 537 -22.91 18.94 -29.11
C GLU A 537 -22.01 19.98 -29.77
N GLU A 538 -21.78 19.80 -31.09
CA GLU A 538 -21.43 20.91 -31.95
C GLU A 538 -22.41 22.04 -31.61
N GLU A 539 -21.90 23.16 -31.08
CA GLU A 539 -22.61 24.43 -31.13
C GLU A 539 -22.87 24.73 -32.61
N GLY A 540 -23.98 24.19 -33.10
CA GLY A 540 -24.53 24.49 -34.40
C GLY A 540 -24.87 25.97 -34.43
N GLU A 541 -24.22 26.65 -35.38
CA GLU A 541 -24.59 27.91 -36.02
C GLU A 541 -25.85 28.59 -35.47
N TYR A 542 -25.70 29.79 -34.90
CA TYR A 542 -26.56 30.95 -35.20
C TYR A 542 -25.82 32.27 -35.03
#